data_AF-A0A4Y2EJC2-F1
#
_entry.id   AF-A0A4Y2EJC2-F1
#
_cell.length_a   1.000
_cell.length_b   1.000
_cell.length_c   1.000
_cell.angle_alpha   90.00
_cell.angle_beta   90.00
_cell.angle_gamma   90.00
#
_symmetry.space_group_name_H-M   'P 1'
#
loop_
_entity.id
_entity.type
_entity.pdbx_description
1 polymer ?
#
loop_
_entity_poly.entity_id
_entity_poly.type
_entity_poly.pdbx_seq_one_letter_code
_entity_poly.pdbx_strand_id
1 'polypeptide(L)'
;MSIVSVIVGGNEVNCHLSEEIGRDIISKMMGKKFENVKFKRKGKVVTLASIYSFVKICNISIVVDPHILFHRLCIAKQSDDDLKAFFKCELSPFPILLFTGESMRKGTKSSLYTSFSPITEDVKAEGSQYVVVDGGHLLHKIMWRQQATFGAIADRYVQYLNNKYGQDIAVIFDGFPDDNKKSTKNCERLRRAAHFSPDVMFQEETVLQYTKEKLLANECNKKRFIELLKKVLQKANICVQQAVEDADLTIVNTAISVAPQYDYGRVVGEDIDLLVLLTAMASTHSNGFFQKCGRGKTPDSYYSTTSFNHKFSNELLFIYAMSGCDITSALFGQATTEQVTEAGENVLVALYGGDPATQNLDELRYHSFVKAAAKTKFNLARLPPTTDAAQLHAMRSYHQVQTWLGNEKDPLKWGWMHTPSDHFPKKSEKDPAPESLLQCISCTCKKGCTNACGRRKAGLHCSLLCKHCIG
;
A
#
# COMPACT_ATOMS: atom_id res chain seq x y z
N MET A 1 9.95 -22.61 -3.43
CA MET A 1 9.86 -21.14 -3.49
C MET A 1 8.83 -20.76 -4.55
N SER A 2 8.01 -19.73 -4.31
CA SER A 2 7.14 -19.14 -5.33
C SER A 2 7.96 -18.20 -6.22
N ILE A 3 7.92 -18.39 -7.54
CA ILE A 3 8.66 -17.53 -8.48
C ILE A 3 7.98 -16.15 -8.62
N VAL A 4 6.66 -16.08 -8.45
CA VAL A 4 5.86 -14.85 -8.63
C VAL A 4 5.87 -13.96 -7.38
N SER A 5 6.06 -14.54 -6.20
CA SER A 5 5.99 -13.82 -4.92
C SER A 5 7.22 -14.02 -4.01
N VAL A 6 8.25 -14.73 -4.46
CA VAL A 6 9.54 -15.00 -3.76
C VAL A 6 9.41 -15.81 -2.44
N ILE A 7 8.18 -16.05 -1.96
CA ILE A 7 7.90 -16.75 -0.70
C ILE A 7 8.44 -18.19 -0.71
N VAL A 8 9.17 -18.54 0.35
CA VAL A 8 9.54 -19.92 0.69
C VAL A 8 8.47 -20.46 1.64
N GLY A 9 7.67 -21.42 1.17
CA GLY A 9 6.76 -22.17 2.03
C GLY A 9 7.52 -23.19 2.90
N GLY A 10 7.03 -23.44 4.12
CA GLY A 10 7.59 -24.46 5.00
C GLY A 10 7.30 -25.89 4.54
N ASN A 11 7.78 -26.86 5.32
CA ASN A 11 7.72 -28.29 5.00
C ASN A 11 6.27 -28.84 4.85
N GLU A 12 5.28 -28.08 5.33
CA GLU A 12 3.85 -28.33 5.18
C GLU A 12 3.26 -27.97 3.80
N VAL A 13 4.00 -27.28 2.93
CA VAL A 13 3.48 -26.72 1.66
C VAL A 13 3.80 -27.61 0.46
N ASN A 14 2.86 -28.51 0.12
CA ASN A 14 3.03 -29.54 -0.92
C ASN A 14 2.44 -29.17 -2.31
N CYS A 15 2.10 -27.91 -2.59
CA CYS A 15 1.50 -27.52 -3.89
C CYS A 15 2.38 -27.77 -5.13
N HIS A 16 3.69 -27.90 -4.94
CA HIS A 16 4.63 -28.31 -6.00
C HIS A 16 4.49 -29.79 -6.40
N LEU A 17 3.89 -30.64 -5.54
CA LEU A 17 3.57 -32.04 -5.81
C LEU A 17 2.10 -32.24 -6.23
N SER A 18 1.40 -31.17 -6.62
CA SER A 18 -0.05 -31.20 -6.86
C SER A 18 -0.48 -32.17 -7.96
N GLU A 19 0.34 -32.36 -8.99
CA GLU A 19 0.08 -33.36 -10.05
C GLU A 19 0.29 -34.80 -9.54
N GLU A 20 1.37 -35.07 -8.80
CA GLU A 20 1.66 -36.39 -8.22
C GLU A 20 0.56 -36.80 -7.22
N ILE A 21 0.19 -35.90 -6.31
CA ILE A 21 -0.93 -36.07 -5.38
C ILE A 21 -2.25 -36.27 -6.13
N GLY A 22 -2.45 -35.58 -7.26
CA GLY A 22 -3.60 -35.77 -8.14
C GLY A 22 -3.64 -37.17 -8.77
N ARG A 23 -2.51 -37.65 -9.32
CA ARG A 23 -2.38 -39.00 -9.91
C ARG A 23 -2.56 -40.11 -8.87
N ASP A 24 -2.03 -39.93 -7.67
CA ASP A 24 -2.23 -40.83 -6.51
C ASP A 24 -3.70 -40.86 -6.04
N ILE A 25 -4.38 -39.70 -6.02
CA ILE A 25 -5.81 -39.61 -5.75
C ILE A 25 -6.62 -40.37 -6.81
N ILE A 26 -6.32 -40.17 -8.10
CA ILE A 26 -7.04 -40.79 -9.21
C ILE A 26 -6.84 -42.32 -9.21
N SER A 27 -5.62 -42.83 -9.01
CA SER A 27 -5.37 -44.27 -8.90
C SER A 27 -6.18 -44.90 -7.76
N LYS A 28 -6.35 -44.17 -6.65
CA LYS A 28 -7.19 -44.60 -5.50
C LYS A 28 -8.69 -44.50 -5.76
N MET A 29 -9.14 -43.85 -6.84
CA MET A 29 -10.54 -43.85 -7.31
C MET A 29 -10.84 -44.96 -8.31
N MET A 30 -9.85 -45.40 -9.10
CA MET A 30 -10.05 -46.46 -10.10
C MET A 30 -10.59 -47.74 -9.45
N GLY A 31 -11.54 -48.39 -10.13
CA GLY A 31 -12.22 -49.60 -9.66
C GLY A 31 -13.24 -49.40 -8.52
N LYS A 32 -13.56 -48.17 -8.11
CA LYS A 32 -14.51 -47.89 -7.01
C LYS A 32 -15.69 -47.04 -7.47
N LYS A 33 -16.88 -47.37 -6.96
CA LYS A 33 -18.06 -46.49 -7.06
C LYS A 33 -17.80 -45.19 -6.30
N PHE A 34 -18.19 -44.05 -6.90
CA PHE A 34 -17.92 -42.69 -6.39
C PHE A 34 -18.35 -42.48 -4.94
N GLU A 35 -19.52 -43.03 -4.56
CA GLU A 35 -20.09 -43.02 -3.20
C GLU A 35 -19.15 -43.60 -2.09
N ASN A 36 -18.25 -44.49 -2.46
CA ASN A 36 -17.33 -45.18 -1.55
C ASN A 36 -15.95 -44.50 -1.43
N VAL A 37 -15.69 -43.47 -2.24
CA VAL A 37 -14.42 -42.74 -2.24
C VAL A 37 -14.36 -41.75 -1.07
N LYS A 38 -13.43 -41.96 -0.13
CA LYS A 38 -13.30 -41.14 1.09
C LYS A 38 -11.87 -40.61 1.26
N PHE A 39 -11.67 -39.34 0.90
CA PHE A 39 -10.37 -38.67 1.02
C PHE A 39 -10.07 -38.21 2.45
N LYS A 40 -8.84 -38.44 2.93
CA LYS A 40 -8.35 -37.93 4.22
C LYS A 40 -7.77 -36.53 4.04
N ARG A 41 -8.00 -35.59 4.97
CA ARG A 41 -7.47 -34.20 4.88
C ARG A 41 -5.94 -34.13 4.69
N LYS A 42 -5.17 -35.07 5.25
CA LYS A 42 -3.70 -35.17 5.08
C LYS A 42 -3.25 -35.41 3.62
N GLY A 43 -4.13 -35.92 2.75
CA GLY A 43 -3.85 -36.13 1.33
C GLY A 43 -4.36 -35.01 0.43
N LYS A 44 -4.62 -33.80 0.95
CA LYS A 44 -4.94 -32.62 0.13
C LYS A 44 -3.70 -31.81 -0.20
N VAL A 45 -3.79 -31.09 -1.30
CA VAL A 45 -2.83 -30.05 -1.68
C VAL A 45 -2.99 -28.82 -0.77
N VAL A 46 -1.86 -28.33 -0.26
CA VAL A 46 -1.71 -27.17 0.63
C VAL A 46 -1.00 -26.08 -0.16
N THR A 47 -1.68 -24.94 -0.35
CA THR A 47 -1.22 -23.82 -1.21
C THR A 47 -0.63 -22.67 -0.39
N LEU A 48 0.19 -21.81 -1.01
CA LEU A 48 0.79 -20.66 -0.31
C LEU A 48 -0.25 -19.71 0.32
N ALA A 49 -1.46 -19.59 -0.24
CA ALA A 49 -2.54 -18.80 0.37
C ALA A 49 -2.94 -19.27 1.78
N SER A 50 -2.75 -20.56 2.09
CA SER A 50 -3.01 -21.12 3.43
C SER A 50 -1.95 -20.77 4.48
N ILE A 51 -0.80 -20.22 4.06
CA ILE A 51 0.25 -19.68 4.94
C ILE A 51 -0.19 -18.34 5.57
N TYR A 52 -0.98 -17.53 4.85
CA TYR A 52 -1.35 -16.16 5.26
C TYR A 52 -2.68 -16.04 6.00
N SER A 53 -3.29 -17.18 6.31
CA SER A 53 -4.60 -17.26 6.94
C SER A 53 -4.63 -18.20 8.15
N PHE A 54 -3.49 -18.68 8.65
CA PHE A 54 -3.47 -19.51 9.85
C PHE A 54 -3.46 -18.70 11.16
N VAL A 55 -4.19 -19.20 12.16
CA VAL A 55 -4.00 -18.84 13.57
C VAL A 55 -3.44 -20.07 14.29
N LYS A 56 -2.43 -19.89 15.14
CA LYS A 56 -1.88 -20.96 15.99
C LYS A 56 -2.65 -21.02 17.30
N ILE A 57 -3.52 -22.03 17.46
CA ILE A 57 -4.23 -22.30 18.70
C ILE A 57 -3.70 -23.60 19.27
N CYS A 58 -3.10 -23.56 20.47
CA CYS A 58 -2.56 -24.73 21.18
C CYS A 58 -1.69 -25.65 20.28
N ASN A 59 -0.71 -25.07 19.59
CA ASN A 59 0.17 -25.73 18.60
C ASN A 59 -0.50 -26.30 17.33
N ILE A 60 -1.76 -25.95 17.05
CA ILE A 60 -2.46 -26.31 15.80
C ILE A 60 -2.65 -25.04 14.96
N SER A 61 -2.05 -25.02 13.75
CA SER A 61 -2.32 -23.99 12.73
C SER A 61 -3.67 -24.25 12.08
N ILE A 62 -4.63 -23.33 12.24
CA ILE A 62 -5.97 -23.42 11.65
C ILE A 62 -6.16 -22.31 10.63
N VAL A 63 -6.46 -22.66 9.38
CA VAL A 63 -6.83 -21.69 8.32
C VAL A 63 -8.19 -21.07 8.66
N VAL A 64 -8.21 -19.73 8.76
CA VAL A 64 -9.36 -18.91 9.15
C VAL A 64 -9.89 -18.14 7.94
N ASP A 65 -11.10 -18.51 7.53
CA ASP A 65 -11.88 -17.78 6.54
C ASP A 65 -12.77 -16.74 7.27
N PRO A 66 -12.81 -15.46 6.84
CA PRO A 66 -13.66 -14.43 7.44
C PRO A 66 -15.16 -14.78 7.49
N HIS A 67 -15.68 -15.51 6.50
CA HIS A 67 -17.07 -15.98 6.51
C HIS A 67 -17.30 -17.13 7.49
N ILE A 68 -16.27 -17.96 7.79
CA ILE A 68 -16.35 -18.97 8.86
C ILE A 68 -16.31 -18.30 10.24
N LEU A 69 -15.50 -17.24 10.42
CA LEU A 69 -15.53 -16.43 11.63
C LEU A 69 -16.90 -15.76 11.83
N PHE A 70 -17.50 -15.23 10.77
CA PHE A 70 -18.84 -14.63 10.84
C PHE A 70 -19.91 -15.60 11.34
N HIS A 71 -19.97 -16.83 10.81
CA HIS A 71 -20.91 -17.84 11.30
C HIS A 71 -20.63 -18.26 12.74
N ARG A 72 -19.36 -18.30 13.18
CA ARG A 72 -19.00 -18.56 14.59
C ARG A 72 -19.41 -17.41 15.50
N LEU A 73 -19.37 -16.16 15.03
CA LEU A 73 -19.83 -14.97 15.74
C LEU A 73 -21.28 -15.12 16.22
N CYS A 74 -22.16 -15.50 15.29
CA CYS A 74 -23.58 -15.76 15.56
C CYS A 74 -23.85 -16.97 16.48
N ILE A 75 -22.85 -17.82 16.72
CA ILE A 75 -22.95 -19.03 17.54
C ILE A 75 -22.31 -18.87 18.93
N ALA A 76 -21.29 -18.00 19.06
CA ALA A 76 -20.55 -17.78 20.30
C ALA A 76 -21.14 -16.65 21.18
N LYS A 77 -21.95 -15.75 20.61
CA LYS A 77 -22.64 -14.68 21.33
C LYS A 77 -23.59 -15.25 22.38
N GLN A 78 -23.46 -14.84 23.65
CA GLN A 78 -24.44 -15.15 24.70
C GLN A 78 -25.20 -13.89 25.14
N SER A 79 -24.58 -12.71 25.03
CA SER A 79 -25.12 -11.38 25.34
C SER A 79 -24.82 -10.36 24.23
N ASP A 80 -25.46 -9.18 24.28
CA ASP A 80 -25.09 -8.06 23.40
C ASP A 80 -23.68 -7.51 23.70
N ASP A 81 -23.24 -7.58 24.96
CA ASP A 81 -21.90 -7.18 25.38
C ASP A 81 -20.81 -8.11 24.84
N ASP A 82 -21.05 -9.43 24.76
CA ASP A 82 -20.15 -10.35 24.06
C ASP A 82 -19.97 -9.92 22.59
N LEU A 83 -21.09 -9.58 21.92
CA LEU A 83 -21.04 -9.16 20.52
C LEU A 83 -20.27 -7.84 20.37
N LYS A 84 -20.48 -6.87 21.27
CA LYS A 84 -19.73 -5.62 21.31
C LYS A 84 -18.24 -5.86 21.57
N ALA A 85 -17.89 -6.79 22.45
CA ALA A 85 -16.51 -7.20 22.71
C ALA A 85 -15.88 -7.90 21.49
N PHE A 86 -16.63 -8.69 20.73
CA PHE A 86 -16.12 -9.36 19.54
C PHE A 86 -15.67 -8.40 18.44
N PHE A 87 -16.32 -7.23 18.30
CA PHE A 87 -15.94 -6.21 17.32
C PHE A 87 -14.71 -5.37 17.70
N LYS A 88 -14.13 -5.58 18.90
CA LYS A 88 -12.81 -5.04 19.29
C LYS A 88 -11.63 -5.77 18.63
N CYS A 89 -11.90 -6.90 17.99
CA CYS A 89 -10.99 -7.66 17.16
C CYS A 89 -11.39 -7.52 15.69
N GLU A 90 -10.45 -7.78 14.78
CA GLU A 90 -10.66 -7.53 13.36
C GLU A 90 -11.54 -8.60 12.67
N LEU A 91 -11.82 -9.72 13.36
CA LEU A 91 -12.68 -10.83 12.91
C LEU A 91 -12.27 -11.42 11.56
N SER A 92 -10.97 -11.32 11.26
CA SER A 92 -10.31 -11.81 10.04
C SER A 92 -8.78 -11.78 10.23
N PRO A 93 -7.98 -12.53 9.43
CA PRO A 93 -6.52 -12.65 9.65
C PRO A 93 -5.70 -11.36 9.53
N PHE A 94 -6.29 -10.28 9.03
CA PHE A 94 -5.71 -8.93 8.88
C PHE A 94 -6.85 -7.93 8.61
N PRO A 95 -6.68 -6.62 8.83
CA PRO A 95 -7.71 -5.63 8.52
C PRO A 95 -8.09 -5.59 7.05
N ILE A 96 -9.23 -6.21 6.70
CA ILE A 96 -9.71 -6.31 5.31
C ILE A 96 -9.99 -4.92 4.73
N LEU A 97 -10.30 -3.92 5.56
CA LEU A 97 -10.41 -2.53 5.13
C LEU A 97 -9.05 -1.98 4.62
N LEU A 98 -7.95 -2.23 5.34
CA LEU A 98 -6.64 -1.62 5.07
C LEU A 98 -5.73 -2.49 4.19
N PHE A 99 -5.99 -3.78 4.05
CA PHE A 99 -5.13 -4.74 3.33
C PHE A 99 -5.89 -5.59 2.32
N THR A 100 -5.19 -6.05 1.28
CA THR A 100 -5.68 -6.99 0.24
C THR A 100 -5.20 -8.42 0.46
N GLY A 101 -4.61 -8.72 1.63
CA GLY A 101 -3.87 -9.95 1.89
C GLY A 101 -2.41 -9.60 2.16
N GLU A 102 -1.57 -9.70 1.14
CA GLU A 102 -0.13 -9.46 1.25
C GLU A 102 0.19 -7.97 1.44
N SER A 103 -0.44 -7.07 0.66
CA SER A 103 -0.18 -5.63 0.61
C SER A 103 -1.34 -4.75 1.15
N MET A 104 -1.07 -3.46 1.38
CA MET A 104 -2.08 -2.45 1.75
C MET A 104 -3.06 -2.20 0.58
N ARG A 105 -4.28 -1.74 0.87
CA ARG A 105 -5.21 -1.25 -0.16
C ARG A 105 -4.71 0.07 -0.72
N LYS A 106 -4.81 0.24 -2.04
CA LYS A 106 -4.63 1.54 -2.68
C LYS A 106 -5.95 2.31 -2.68
N GLY A 107 -5.92 3.54 -2.18
CA GLY A 107 -6.89 4.57 -2.54
C GLY A 107 -6.61 5.11 -3.95
N THR A 108 -7.58 5.83 -4.51
CA THR A 108 -7.40 6.55 -5.78
C THR A 108 -6.75 7.90 -5.49
N LYS A 109 -5.43 7.96 -5.23
CA LYS A 109 -4.69 9.20 -4.86
C LYS A 109 -5.17 10.44 -5.65
N SER A 110 -5.31 10.28 -6.97
CA SER A 110 -5.69 11.33 -7.90
C SER A 110 -7.11 11.90 -7.71
N SER A 111 -7.97 11.33 -6.87
CA SER A 111 -9.26 11.94 -6.54
C SER A 111 -9.10 13.24 -5.77
N LEU A 112 -8.01 13.43 -5.00
CA LEU A 112 -7.77 14.69 -4.28
C LEU A 112 -7.59 15.89 -5.23
N TYR A 113 -7.30 15.68 -6.52
CA TYR A 113 -7.31 16.80 -7.50
C TYR A 113 -8.66 17.53 -7.59
N THR A 114 -9.78 16.95 -7.13
CA THR A 114 -11.07 17.68 -7.06
C THR A 114 -11.16 18.66 -5.89
N SER A 115 -10.26 18.57 -4.91
CA SER A 115 -10.14 19.51 -3.78
C SER A 115 -9.25 20.72 -4.08
N PHE A 116 -8.56 20.72 -5.22
CA PHE A 116 -7.72 21.82 -5.69
C PHE A 116 -8.36 22.53 -6.88
N SER A 117 -8.55 23.85 -6.77
CA SER A 117 -8.91 24.69 -7.92
C SER A 117 -7.70 24.85 -8.84
N PRO A 118 -7.74 24.41 -10.11
CA PRO A 118 -6.72 24.79 -11.07
C PRO A 118 -6.82 26.29 -11.37
N ILE A 119 -5.68 26.91 -11.63
CA ILE A 119 -5.61 28.32 -12.03
C ILE A 119 -6.11 28.45 -13.47
N THR A 120 -7.03 29.39 -13.70
CA THR A 120 -7.63 29.65 -15.02
C THR A 120 -6.93 30.76 -15.80
N GLU A 121 -6.14 31.59 -15.11
CA GLU A 121 -5.21 32.52 -15.75
C GLU A 121 -3.97 31.77 -16.19
N ASP A 122 -3.51 31.97 -17.43
CA ASP A 122 -2.20 31.51 -17.86
C ASP A 122 -1.13 32.12 -16.94
N VAL A 123 -0.28 31.28 -16.34
CA VAL A 123 0.93 31.72 -15.63
C VAL A 123 1.86 32.31 -16.69
N LYS A 124 1.71 33.62 -16.92
CA LYS A 124 2.25 34.32 -18.09
C LYS A 124 3.77 34.16 -18.20
N ALA A 125 4.23 33.90 -19.42
CA ALA A 125 5.65 33.73 -19.75
C ALA A 125 6.45 35.06 -19.77
N GLU A 126 5.99 36.08 -19.02
CA GLU A 126 6.56 37.43 -19.00
C GLU A 126 7.48 37.66 -17.77
N GLY A 127 7.56 36.70 -16.85
CA GLY A 127 8.48 36.70 -15.70
C GLY A 127 9.54 35.60 -15.77
N SER A 128 10.63 35.78 -15.02
CA SER A 128 11.68 34.78 -14.84
C SER A 128 11.14 33.54 -14.11
N GLN A 129 11.57 32.35 -14.53
CA GLN A 129 11.08 31.10 -13.95
C GLN A 129 12.19 30.06 -13.83
N TYR A 130 12.13 29.26 -12.76
CA TYR A 130 12.96 28.06 -12.63
C TYR A 130 12.07 26.81 -12.59
N VAL A 131 12.39 25.83 -13.42
CA VAL A 131 11.58 24.62 -13.60
C VAL A 131 12.26 23.42 -12.94
N VAL A 132 11.57 22.80 -11.99
CA VAL A 132 12.01 21.55 -11.34
C VAL A 132 11.14 20.40 -11.83
N VAL A 133 11.73 19.50 -12.60
CA VAL A 133 11.03 18.39 -13.25
C VAL A 133 11.26 17.08 -12.50
N ASP A 134 10.17 16.41 -12.14
CA ASP A 134 10.18 15.03 -11.68
C ASP A 134 10.76 14.10 -12.76
N GLY A 135 11.90 13.48 -12.46
CA GLY A 135 12.56 12.50 -13.29
C GLY A 135 11.74 11.22 -13.50
N GLY A 136 10.90 10.85 -12.53
CA GLY A 136 9.95 9.75 -12.62
C GLY A 136 8.90 10.00 -13.72
N HIS A 137 8.16 11.10 -13.63
CA HIS A 137 7.26 11.58 -14.67
C HIS A 137 7.96 11.68 -16.03
N LEU A 138 9.14 12.32 -16.07
CA LEU A 138 9.90 12.55 -17.30
C LEU A 138 10.22 11.23 -18.04
N LEU A 139 10.69 10.20 -17.33
CA LEU A 139 10.94 8.86 -17.91
C LEU A 139 9.72 8.32 -18.66
N HIS A 140 8.52 8.49 -18.09
CA HIS A 140 7.28 8.04 -18.71
C HIS A 140 6.74 8.99 -19.78
N LYS A 141 7.08 10.29 -19.75
CA LYS A 141 6.60 11.31 -20.69
C LYS A 141 7.07 11.13 -22.15
N ILE A 142 8.32 10.70 -22.37
CA ILE A 142 8.89 10.59 -23.73
C ILE A 142 8.50 9.25 -24.39
N MET A 143 8.03 9.29 -25.64
CA MET A 143 7.85 8.07 -26.43
C MET A 143 9.18 7.62 -27.05
N TRP A 144 9.56 6.38 -26.77
CA TRP A 144 10.72 5.71 -27.35
C TRP A 144 10.30 5.08 -28.70
N ARG A 145 11.10 5.27 -29.74
CA ARG A 145 10.88 4.62 -31.05
C ARG A 145 11.49 3.22 -31.01
N GLN A 146 10.82 2.25 -31.64
CA GLN A 146 11.45 0.94 -31.91
C GLN A 146 12.69 1.14 -32.78
N GLN A 147 13.70 0.28 -32.61
CA GLN A 147 14.99 0.34 -33.30
C GLN A 147 15.84 1.62 -33.08
N ALA A 148 15.44 2.53 -32.19
CA ALA A 148 16.32 3.62 -31.75
C ALA A 148 17.44 3.10 -30.82
N THR A 149 18.59 3.77 -30.81
CA THR A 149 19.66 3.51 -29.83
C THR A 149 19.40 4.23 -28.51
N PHE A 150 20.03 3.80 -27.42
CA PHE A 150 19.86 4.45 -26.11
C PHE A 150 20.34 5.91 -26.08
N GLY A 151 21.40 6.26 -26.80
CA GLY A 151 21.85 7.66 -26.99
C GLY A 151 20.79 8.48 -27.72
N ALA A 152 20.32 8.00 -28.89
CA ALA A 152 19.26 8.67 -29.65
C ALA A 152 17.89 8.71 -28.92
N ILE A 153 17.71 7.89 -27.88
CA ILE A 153 16.59 8.02 -26.93
C ILE A 153 16.88 9.13 -25.92
N ALA A 154 18.06 9.17 -25.30
CA ALA A 154 18.46 10.20 -24.35
C ALA A 154 18.49 11.62 -24.95
N ASP A 155 18.95 11.78 -26.19
CA ASP A 155 18.91 13.05 -26.93
C ASP A 155 17.49 13.63 -27.02
N ARG A 156 16.47 12.76 -27.11
CA ARG A 156 15.06 13.18 -27.18
C ARG A 156 14.54 13.71 -25.84
N TYR A 157 15.18 13.37 -24.72
CA TYR A 157 14.91 13.99 -23.43
C TYR A 157 15.50 15.40 -23.39
N VAL A 158 16.77 15.58 -23.77
CA VAL A 158 17.40 16.92 -23.89
C VAL A 158 16.59 17.83 -24.81
N GLN A 159 16.24 17.37 -26.00
CA GLN A 159 15.41 18.11 -26.95
C GLN A 159 14.04 18.48 -26.37
N TYR A 160 13.38 17.56 -25.65
CA TYR A 160 12.08 17.84 -25.03
C TYR A 160 12.16 18.93 -23.95
N LEU A 161 13.18 18.83 -23.08
CA LEU A 161 13.36 19.77 -21.98
C LEU A 161 13.71 21.17 -22.48
N ASN A 162 14.73 21.29 -23.33
CA ASN A 162 15.16 22.58 -23.90
C ASN A 162 14.01 23.24 -24.68
N ASN A 163 13.28 22.48 -25.50
CA ASN A 163 12.18 23.04 -26.32
C ASN A 163 10.92 23.40 -25.52
N LYS A 164 10.72 22.87 -24.30
CA LYS A 164 9.52 23.14 -23.48
C LYS A 164 9.77 24.09 -22.30
N TYR A 165 10.97 24.09 -21.74
CA TYR A 165 11.25 24.76 -20.45
C TYR A 165 12.44 25.74 -20.47
N GLY A 166 13.28 25.74 -21.51
CA GLY A 166 14.46 26.62 -21.57
C GLY A 166 15.68 26.07 -20.83
N GLN A 167 16.51 26.96 -20.27
CA GLN A 167 17.79 26.61 -19.60
C GLN A 167 17.74 26.63 -18.07
N ASP A 168 16.83 27.40 -17.46
CA ASP A 168 16.61 27.46 -16.00
C ASP A 168 15.82 26.22 -15.52
N ILE A 169 16.46 25.05 -15.59
CA ILE A 169 15.84 23.76 -15.32
C ILE A 169 16.73 22.80 -14.51
N ALA A 170 16.11 22.18 -13.50
CA ALA A 170 16.61 21.00 -12.81
C ALA A 170 15.74 19.77 -13.09
N VAL A 171 16.38 18.61 -13.29
CA VAL A 171 15.72 17.28 -13.32
C VAL A 171 16.16 16.49 -12.10
N ILE A 172 15.23 15.88 -11.38
CA ILE A 172 15.52 15.20 -10.10
C ILE A 172 14.99 13.77 -10.15
N PHE A 173 15.88 12.79 -10.01
CA PHE A 173 15.55 11.37 -10.12
C PHE A 173 15.42 10.65 -8.76
N ASP A 174 14.63 9.57 -8.76
CA ASP A 174 14.56 8.59 -7.67
C ASP A 174 15.94 8.12 -7.20
N GLY A 175 16.06 7.90 -5.89
CA GLY A 175 17.19 7.22 -5.30
C GLY A 175 17.03 5.70 -5.29
N PHE A 176 18.17 5.02 -5.39
CA PHE A 176 18.25 3.57 -5.29
C PHE A 176 19.36 3.21 -4.31
N PRO A 177 19.05 3.04 -3.02
CA PRO A 177 20.06 2.67 -2.03
C PRO A 177 20.57 1.26 -2.30
N ASP A 178 21.78 0.95 -1.81
CA ASP A 178 22.32 -0.41 -1.85
C ASP A 178 21.47 -1.39 -1.03
N ASP A 179 21.43 -2.65 -1.45
CA ASP A 179 20.54 -3.70 -0.92
C ASP A 179 20.63 -3.95 0.60
N ASN A 180 21.68 -3.43 1.26
CA ASN A 180 21.84 -3.45 2.71
C ASN A 180 20.89 -2.49 3.46
N LYS A 181 20.22 -1.56 2.78
CA LYS A 181 19.22 -0.64 3.39
C LYS A 181 17.79 -1.09 3.10
N LYS A 182 17.12 -1.63 4.13
CA LYS A 182 15.71 -2.07 4.09
C LYS A 182 14.74 -0.89 3.98
N SER A 183 14.28 -0.55 2.78
CA SER A 183 13.39 0.60 2.51
C SER A 183 11.91 0.25 2.69
N THR A 184 11.13 1.15 3.29
CA THR A 184 9.66 1.03 3.39
C THR A 184 8.97 1.02 2.01
N LYS A 185 9.60 1.60 0.96
CA LYS A 185 9.08 1.55 -0.42
C LYS A 185 9.24 0.18 -1.10
N ASN A 186 10.02 -0.75 -0.53
CA ASN A 186 10.28 -2.04 -1.18
C ASN A 186 9.01 -2.89 -1.40
N CYS A 187 8.01 -2.81 -0.52
CA CYS A 187 6.72 -3.49 -0.72
C CYS A 187 5.99 -3.03 -2.01
N GLU A 188 6.09 -1.75 -2.38
CA GLU A 188 5.51 -1.21 -3.61
C GLU A 188 6.44 -1.43 -4.82
N ARG A 189 7.77 -1.40 -4.64
CA ARG A 189 8.75 -1.79 -5.68
C ARG A 189 8.52 -3.24 -6.14
N LEU A 190 8.47 -4.20 -5.19
CA LEU A 190 8.21 -5.62 -5.46
C LEU A 190 6.87 -5.84 -6.17
N ARG A 191 5.82 -5.11 -5.79
CA ARG A 191 4.50 -5.17 -6.45
C ARG A 191 4.52 -4.64 -7.88
N ARG A 192 5.45 -3.75 -8.24
CA ARG A 192 5.67 -3.24 -9.61
C ARG A 192 6.58 -4.15 -10.45
N ALA A 193 7.38 -5.02 -9.83
CA ALA A 193 8.33 -5.90 -10.51
C ALA A 193 7.71 -7.09 -11.26
N ALA A 194 6.39 -7.31 -11.15
CA ALA A 194 5.70 -8.34 -11.94
C ALA A 194 5.82 -8.03 -13.46
N HIS A 195 6.47 -8.93 -14.20
CA HIS A 195 6.76 -8.85 -15.65
C HIS A 195 7.88 -7.89 -16.10
N PHE A 196 8.94 -7.76 -15.30
CA PHE A 196 10.19 -7.11 -15.69
C PHE A 196 10.94 -7.81 -16.86
N SER A 197 11.78 -7.07 -17.57
CA SER A 197 12.76 -7.60 -18.54
C SER A 197 13.97 -8.24 -17.86
N PRO A 198 14.73 -9.14 -18.53
CA PRO A 198 16.04 -9.57 -18.05
C PRO A 198 16.98 -8.38 -17.77
N ASP A 199 18.05 -8.61 -17.02
CA ASP A 199 19.08 -7.58 -16.85
C ASP A 199 19.81 -7.33 -18.18
N VAL A 200 19.87 -6.07 -18.63
CA VAL A 200 20.41 -5.67 -19.93
C VAL A 200 21.61 -4.75 -19.73
N MET A 201 22.76 -5.18 -20.24
CA MET A 201 23.92 -4.32 -20.42
C MET A 201 23.79 -3.57 -21.75
N PHE A 202 23.82 -2.25 -21.72
CA PHE A 202 23.68 -1.38 -22.90
C PHE A 202 24.58 -0.14 -22.81
N GLN A 203 24.93 0.40 -23.97
CA GLN A 203 25.67 1.65 -24.19
C GLN A 203 24.88 2.57 -25.14
N GLU A 204 25.38 3.78 -25.42
CA GLU A 204 24.70 4.79 -26.25
C GLU A 204 24.32 4.29 -27.66
N GLU A 205 25.14 3.41 -28.24
CA GLU A 205 24.97 2.81 -29.57
C GLU A 205 24.04 1.59 -29.56
N THR A 206 23.71 1.05 -28.38
CA THR A 206 22.93 -0.18 -28.26
C THR A 206 21.48 0.07 -28.67
N VAL A 207 20.96 -0.76 -29.58
CA VAL A 207 19.58 -0.66 -30.09
C VAL A 207 18.58 -1.20 -29.07
N LEU A 208 17.47 -0.48 -28.88
CA LEU A 208 16.38 -0.86 -27.98
C LEU A 208 15.67 -2.15 -28.45
N GLN A 209 15.86 -3.25 -27.71
CA GLN A 209 15.23 -4.55 -27.97
C GLN A 209 13.90 -4.78 -27.23
N TYR A 210 13.65 -4.06 -26.13
CA TYR A 210 12.49 -4.24 -25.25
C TYR A 210 11.56 -3.03 -25.30
N THR A 211 10.28 -3.20 -24.93
CA THR A 211 9.40 -2.04 -24.73
C THR A 211 9.86 -1.24 -23.51
N LYS A 212 9.64 0.08 -23.52
CA LYS A 212 10.05 0.99 -22.45
C LYS A 212 9.56 0.53 -21.08
N GLU A 213 8.33 0.04 -21.03
CA GLU A 213 7.63 -0.40 -19.82
C GLU A 213 8.32 -1.64 -19.23
N LYS A 214 8.70 -2.61 -20.07
CA LYS A 214 9.43 -3.81 -19.62
C LYS A 214 10.85 -3.49 -19.20
N LEU A 215 11.50 -2.51 -19.84
CA LEU A 215 12.85 -2.09 -19.47
C LEU A 215 12.85 -1.37 -18.12
N LEU A 216 12.02 -0.33 -17.96
CA LEU A 216 11.96 0.48 -16.73
C LEU A 216 11.33 -0.25 -15.53
N ALA A 217 10.64 -1.38 -15.75
CA ALA A 217 10.17 -2.27 -14.68
C ALA A 217 11.29 -3.12 -14.04
N ASN A 218 12.45 -3.26 -14.70
CA ASN A 218 13.64 -3.85 -14.10
C ASN A 218 14.44 -2.73 -13.41
N GLU A 219 14.70 -2.86 -12.11
CA GLU A 219 15.35 -1.81 -11.33
C GLU A 219 16.81 -1.57 -11.76
N CYS A 220 17.57 -2.62 -12.09
CA CYS A 220 18.94 -2.49 -12.58
C CYS A 220 18.99 -1.77 -13.94
N ASN A 221 18.06 -2.10 -14.84
CA ASN A 221 17.92 -1.40 -16.12
C ASN A 221 17.48 0.06 -15.92
N LYS A 222 16.57 0.35 -14.98
CA LYS A 222 16.16 1.72 -14.63
C LYS A 222 17.34 2.52 -14.06
N LYS A 223 18.14 1.94 -13.14
CA LYS A 223 19.38 2.56 -12.61
C LYS A 223 20.35 2.89 -13.76
N ARG A 224 20.69 1.94 -14.63
CA ARG A 224 21.59 2.17 -15.78
C ARG A 224 21.07 3.25 -16.74
N PHE A 225 19.77 3.25 -17.04
CA PHE A 225 19.20 4.27 -17.92
C PHE A 225 19.21 5.67 -17.29
N ILE A 226 18.98 5.78 -15.98
CA ILE A 226 19.11 7.05 -15.25
C ILE A 226 20.56 7.53 -15.24
N GLU A 227 21.56 6.66 -15.02
CA GLU A 227 22.98 7.05 -15.11
C GLU A 227 23.40 7.51 -16.50
N LEU A 228 22.86 6.88 -17.56
CA LEU A 228 23.08 7.36 -18.93
C LEU A 228 22.43 8.74 -19.13
N LEU A 229 21.16 8.88 -18.76
CA LEU A 229 20.40 10.11 -18.95
C LEU A 229 20.99 11.28 -18.14
N LYS A 230 21.46 11.05 -16.91
CA LYS A 230 22.19 12.03 -16.09
C LYS A 230 23.38 12.64 -16.86
N LYS A 231 24.23 11.80 -17.45
CA LYS A 231 25.41 12.24 -18.22
C LYS A 231 25.02 13.06 -19.45
N VAL A 232 24.01 12.61 -20.20
CA VAL A 232 23.56 13.28 -21.44
C VAL A 232 22.90 14.63 -21.14
N LEU A 233 22.11 14.73 -20.07
CA LEU A 233 21.53 15.98 -19.58
C LEU A 233 22.60 16.96 -19.09
N GLN A 234 23.55 16.50 -18.27
CA GLN A 234 24.67 17.32 -17.76
C GLN A 234 25.56 17.84 -18.90
N LYS A 235 25.83 17.02 -19.92
CA LYS A 235 26.54 17.42 -21.16
C LYS A 235 25.79 18.48 -21.97
N ALA A 236 24.47 18.62 -21.77
CA ALA A 236 23.62 19.65 -22.35
C ALA A 236 23.41 20.86 -21.41
N ASN A 237 24.20 20.99 -20.34
CA ASN A 237 24.12 22.02 -19.29
C ASN A 237 22.80 22.03 -18.49
N ILE A 238 22.00 20.96 -18.52
CA ILE A 238 20.82 20.81 -17.68
C ILE A 238 21.25 20.40 -16.27
N CYS A 239 20.72 21.06 -15.23
CA CYS A 239 20.98 20.67 -13.85
C CYS A 239 20.31 19.32 -13.56
N VAL A 240 21.06 18.38 -12.97
CA VAL A 240 20.51 17.06 -12.60
C VAL A 240 20.93 16.66 -11.20
N GLN A 241 19.95 16.30 -10.39
CA GLN A 241 20.14 15.73 -9.05
C GLN A 241 19.54 14.33 -8.97
N GLN A 242 19.87 13.60 -7.91
CA GLN A 242 19.27 12.32 -7.59
C GLN A 242 19.12 12.21 -6.06
N ALA A 243 17.96 11.77 -5.61
CA ALA A 243 17.68 11.58 -4.19
C ALA A 243 18.39 10.34 -3.61
N VAL A 244 18.37 10.19 -2.29
CA VAL A 244 18.88 8.97 -1.61
C VAL A 244 17.91 7.80 -1.76
N GLU A 245 16.60 8.06 -1.64
CA GLU A 245 15.55 7.11 -1.97
C GLU A 245 14.41 7.77 -2.76
N ASP A 246 13.87 8.87 -2.25
CA ASP A 246 12.61 9.46 -2.72
C ASP A 246 12.81 10.87 -3.30
N ALA A 247 12.38 11.09 -4.55
CA ALA A 247 12.57 12.37 -5.23
C ALA A 247 11.61 13.46 -4.73
N ASP A 248 10.41 13.09 -4.25
CA ASP A 248 9.30 14.01 -3.94
C ASP A 248 9.73 15.23 -3.10
N LEU A 249 10.43 14.98 -1.99
CA LEU A 249 10.90 16.02 -1.08
C LEU A 249 12.02 16.87 -1.69
N THR A 250 12.96 16.24 -2.41
CA THR A 250 14.07 16.95 -3.07
C THR A 250 13.55 17.85 -4.19
N ILE A 251 12.49 17.44 -4.91
CA ILE A 251 11.78 18.24 -5.91
C ILE A 251 11.17 19.51 -5.28
N VAL A 252 10.37 19.35 -4.24
CA VAL A 252 9.69 20.47 -3.58
C VAL A 252 10.68 21.40 -2.88
N ASN A 253 11.67 20.87 -2.15
CA ASN A 253 12.70 21.69 -1.51
C ASN A 253 13.58 22.43 -2.52
N THR A 254 13.92 21.82 -3.67
CA THR A 254 14.67 22.53 -4.72
C THR A 254 13.85 23.70 -5.24
N ALA A 255 12.58 23.48 -5.61
CA ALA A 255 11.69 24.55 -6.07
C ALA A 255 11.51 25.68 -5.03
N ILE A 256 11.36 25.35 -3.75
CA ILE A 256 11.29 26.33 -2.65
C ILE A 256 12.60 27.11 -2.51
N SER A 257 13.76 26.45 -2.60
CA SER A 257 15.08 27.09 -2.41
C SER A 257 15.46 28.07 -3.54
N VAL A 258 14.99 27.83 -4.77
CA VAL A 258 15.22 28.74 -5.91
C VAL A 258 14.14 29.81 -6.05
N ALA A 259 12.92 29.60 -5.53
CA ALA A 259 11.80 30.53 -5.67
C ALA A 259 12.12 31.99 -5.24
N PRO A 260 12.95 32.30 -4.22
CA PRO A 260 13.32 33.68 -3.90
C PRO A 260 14.20 34.40 -4.95
N GLN A 261 14.69 33.69 -5.96
CA GLN A 261 15.59 34.22 -7.01
C GLN A 261 14.90 34.44 -8.36
N TYR A 262 13.64 34.00 -8.50
CA TYR A 262 12.86 34.02 -9.75
C TYR A 262 11.43 34.48 -9.48
N ASP A 263 10.76 35.05 -10.49
CA ASP A 263 9.35 35.44 -10.36
C ASP A 263 8.44 34.21 -10.14
N TYR A 264 8.84 33.03 -10.65
CA TYR A 264 8.08 31.79 -10.55
C TYR A 264 8.96 30.54 -10.28
N GLY A 265 8.70 29.85 -9.16
CA GLY A 265 9.24 28.51 -8.88
C GLY A 265 8.27 27.42 -9.32
N ARG A 266 8.62 26.61 -10.33
CA ARG A 266 7.67 25.71 -11.00
C ARG A 266 8.04 24.22 -10.85
N VAL A 267 7.25 23.46 -10.10
CA VAL A 267 7.34 21.99 -10.05
C VAL A 267 6.55 21.36 -11.21
N VAL A 268 7.12 20.38 -11.91
CA VAL A 268 6.45 19.64 -13.00
C VAL A 268 6.37 18.16 -12.67
N GLY A 269 5.15 17.59 -12.72
CA GLY A 269 4.93 16.16 -12.50
C GLY A 269 3.52 15.68 -12.90
N GLU A 270 3.18 14.45 -12.53
CA GLU A 270 1.82 13.90 -12.61
C GLU A 270 1.26 13.44 -11.26
N ASP A 271 2.12 13.05 -10.31
CA ASP A 271 1.71 12.59 -8.98
C ASP A 271 1.31 13.75 -8.06
N ILE A 272 0.23 13.53 -7.30
CA ILE A 272 -0.40 14.53 -6.42
C ILE A 272 0.36 14.73 -5.11
N ASP A 273 1.21 13.78 -4.72
CA ASP A 273 2.09 13.91 -3.56
C ASP A 273 2.97 15.18 -3.67
N LEU A 274 3.47 15.48 -4.88
CA LEU A 274 4.23 16.71 -5.18
C LEU A 274 3.41 17.99 -4.97
N LEU A 275 2.14 18.02 -5.43
CA LEU A 275 1.24 19.17 -5.24
C LEU A 275 0.93 19.37 -3.75
N VAL A 276 0.60 18.29 -3.03
CA VAL A 276 0.28 18.35 -1.60
C VAL A 276 1.48 18.80 -0.77
N LEU A 277 2.68 18.30 -1.07
CA LEU A 277 3.92 18.73 -0.43
C LEU A 277 4.22 20.20 -0.74
N LEU A 278 4.10 20.64 -2.00
CA LEU A 278 4.31 22.04 -2.38
C LEU A 278 3.33 22.97 -1.66
N THR A 279 2.04 22.68 -1.68
CA THR A 279 1.01 23.49 -0.99
C THR A 279 1.26 23.59 0.52
N ALA A 280 1.68 22.52 1.17
CA ALA A 280 1.96 22.54 2.60
C ALA A 280 3.26 23.29 2.95
N MET A 281 4.36 22.97 2.26
CA MET A 281 5.70 23.47 2.58
C MET A 281 5.96 24.90 2.09
N ALA A 282 5.38 25.27 0.94
CA ALA A 282 5.48 26.61 0.36
C ALA A 282 4.25 27.49 0.67
N SER A 283 3.52 27.19 1.76
CA SER A 283 2.35 27.94 2.22
C SER A 283 2.61 29.43 2.53
N THR A 284 3.88 29.80 2.74
CA THR A 284 4.36 31.18 2.90
C THR A 284 4.95 31.79 1.62
N HIS A 285 4.89 31.08 0.47
CA HIS A 285 5.48 31.50 -0.81
C HIS A 285 4.42 31.48 -1.91
N SER A 286 3.96 32.67 -2.31
CA SER A 286 2.93 32.86 -3.34
C SER A 286 3.41 32.56 -4.77
N ASN A 287 4.73 32.44 -4.99
CA ASN A 287 5.33 32.18 -6.29
C ASN A 287 5.65 30.69 -6.58
N GLY A 288 5.16 29.77 -5.74
CA GLY A 288 5.24 28.32 -5.97
C GLY A 288 4.08 27.78 -6.81
N PHE A 289 4.38 27.12 -7.93
CA PHE A 289 3.39 26.56 -8.86
C PHE A 289 3.66 25.09 -9.20
N PHE A 290 2.60 24.30 -9.31
CA PHE A 290 2.63 22.93 -9.81
C PHE A 290 2.00 22.84 -11.21
N GLN A 291 2.79 22.40 -12.19
CA GLN A 291 2.35 22.11 -13.56
C GLN A 291 2.08 20.61 -13.70
N LYS A 292 0.79 20.24 -13.66
CA LYS A 292 0.33 18.91 -14.01
C LYS A 292 0.30 18.77 -15.54
N CYS A 293 1.19 17.95 -16.07
CA CYS A 293 1.27 17.72 -17.51
C CYS A 293 0.02 17.02 -18.08
N GLY A 294 -0.50 17.52 -19.19
CA GLY A 294 -1.62 16.95 -19.94
C GLY A 294 -1.25 15.69 -20.71
N ARG A 295 -2.25 14.90 -21.10
CA ARG A 295 -2.12 13.66 -21.87
C ARG A 295 -2.89 13.74 -23.19
N GLY A 296 -2.21 13.47 -24.30
CA GLY A 296 -2.81 13.52 -25.64
C GLY A 296 -3.20 14.94 -26.04
N LYS A 297 -4.50 15.24 -26.11
CA LYS A 297 -5.05 16.54 -26.50
C LYS A 297 -5.45 17.45 -25.34
N THR A 298 -5.38 16.99 -24.09
CA THR A 298 -5.68 17.86 -22.94
C THR A 298 -4.53 18.85 -22.73
N PRO A 299 -4.79 20.13 -22.46
CA PRO A 299 -3.73 21.06 -22.04
C PRO A 299 -3.12 20.63 -20.70
N ASP A 300 -1.98 21.23 -20.36
CA ASP A 300 -1.41 21.16 -19.01
C ASP A 300 -2.33 21.93 -18.02
N SER A 301 -2.29 21.60 -16.73
CA SER A 301 -3.09 22.25 -15.68
C SER A 301 -2.18 22.81 -14.59
N TYR A 302 -2.45 24.03 -14.15
CA TYR A 302 -1.64 24.74 -13.16
C TYR A 302 -2.36 24.85 -11.82
N TYR A 303 -1.61 24.78 -10.72
CA TYR A 303 -2.09 24.91 -9.35
C TYR A 303 -1.08 25.73 -8.54
N SER A 304 -1.55 26.59 -7.64
CA SER A 304 -0.69 27.38 -6.73
C SER A 304 -0.59 26.74 -5.35
N THR A 305 0.31 27.27 -4.52
CA THR A 305 0.33 27.04 -3.06
C THR A 305 -0.98 27.44 -2.36
N THR A 306 -1.84 28.22 -3.01
CA THR A 306 -3.16 28.66 -2.49
C THR A 306 -4.35 27.91 -3.10
N SER A 307 -4.16 26.98 -4.04
CA SER A 307 -5.24 26.27 -4.77
C SER A 307 -6.12 25.33 -3.92
N PHE A 308 -5.79 25.07 -2.65
CA PHE A 308 -6.49 24.07 -1.82
C PHE A 308 -7.76 24.63 -1.16
N ASN A 309 -8.93 24.15 -1.60
CA ASN A 309 -10.24 24.68 -1.22
C ASN A 309 -10.74 24.15 0.14
N HIS A 310 -9.99 24.29 1.23
CA HIS A 310 -10.45 23.83 2.55
C HIS A 310 -9.99 24.69 3.74
N LYS A 311 -10.83 24.74 4.79
CA LYS A 311 -10.53 25.38 6.08
C LYS A 311 -9.45 24.67 6.92
N PHE A 312 -8.88 23.58 6.40
CA PHE A 312 -7.89 22.74 7.07
C PHE A 312 -6.59 22.67 6.24
N SER A 313 -6.09 23.83 5.81
CA SER A 313 -4.85 23.95 5.03
C SER A 313 -3.62 23.53 5.84
N ASN A 314 -3.62 23.79 7.14
CA ASN A 314 -2.51 23.47 8.04
C ASN A 314 -2.43 21.95 8.28
N GLU A 315 -3.57 21.27 8.28
CA GLU A 315 -3.73 19.84 8.47
C GLU A 315 -3.69 19.05 7.16
N LEU A 316 -3.43 19.70 6.01
CA LEU A 316 -3.43 19.09 4.68
C LEU A 316 -2.56 17.81 4.59
N LEU A 317 -1.35 17.84 5.15
CA LEU A 317 -0.45 16.68 5.18
C LEU A 317 -0.99 15.52 6.04
N PHE A 318 -1.81 15.81 7.05
CA PHE A 318 -2.46 14.80 7.88
C PHE A 318 -3.70 14.23 7.17
N ILE A 319 -4.55 15.10 6.62
CA ILE A 319 -5.79 14.71 5.93
C ILE A 319 -5.51 13.94 4.64
N TYR A 320 -4.63 14.45 3.76
CA TYR A 320 -4.30 13.76 2.50
C TYR A 320 -3.91 12.32 2.77
N ALA A 321 -3.01 12.15 3.73
CA ALA A 321 -2.44 10.86 3.97
C ALA A 321 -3.37 9.95 4.78
N MET A 322 -4.21 10.47 5.70
CA MET A 322 -5.29 9.68 6.32
C MET A 322 -6.28 9.13 5.27
N SER A 323 -6.31 9.71 4.05
CA SER A 323 -7.09 9.21 2.91
C SER A 323 -6.41 8.18 1.98
N GLY A 324 -5.08 7.97 2.10
CA GLY A 324 -4.35 6.94 1.34
C GLY A 324 -3.47 7.40 0.16
N CYS A 325 -2.34 8.06 0.45
CA CYS A 325 -1.09 7.93 -0.32
C CYS A 325 -0.42 6.54 -0.14
N ASP A 326 0.83 6.34 -0.57
CA ASP A 326 1.50 5.03 -0.48
C ASP A 326 1.93 4.61 0.95
N ILE A 327 2.15 5.55 1.90
CA ILE A 327 2.65 5.25 3.27
C ILE A 327 2.22 6.21 4.42
N THR A 328 1.78 7.44 4.11
CA THR A 328 0.75 8.28 4.80
C THR A 328 0.65 8.43 6.33
N SER A 329 0.97 9.54 7.12
CA SER A 329 0.32 10.88 7.50
C SER A 329 0.75 11.44 8.91
N ALA A 330 1.12 12.71 9.22
CA ALA A 330 1.56 13.13 10.59
C ALA A 330 0.97 14.42 11.21
N LEU A 331 1.11 14.54 12.55
CA LEU A 331 1.05 15.77 13.36
C LEU A 331 2.35 16.60 13.28
N PHE A 332 2.26 17.90 13.57
CA PHE A 332 3.39 18.84 13.63
C PHE A 332 4.03 18.89 15.04
N GLY A 333 5.36 18.79 15.12
CA GLY A 333 6.13 18.78 16.38
C GLY A 333 6.63 17.39 16.82
N GLN A 334 7.22 17.30 18.02
CA GLN A 334 7.60 16.02 18.65
C GLN A 334 6.38 15.37 19.35
N ALA A 335 5.36 15.00 18.58
CA ALA A 335 4.24 14.24 19.12
C ALA A 335 4.70 12.83 19.59
N THR A 336 4.16 12.38 20.71
CA THR A 336 4.37 11.02 21.22
C THR A 336 3.54 10.00 20.42
N THR A 337 3.82 8.71 20.61
CA THR A 337 3.03 7.63 20.00
C THR A 337 1.55 7.73 20.37
N GLU A 338 1.25 8.10 21.61
CA GLU A 338 -0.10 8.15 22.18
C GLU A 338 -0.92 9.27 21.54
N GLN A 339 -0.33 10.47 21.47
CA GLN A 339 -0.94 11.65 20.83
C GLN A 339 -1.23 11.41 19.34
N VAL A 340 -0.34 10.70 18.65
CA VAL A 340 -0.50 10.30 17.25
C VAL A 340 -1.65 9.30 17.09
N THR A 341 -1.72 8.29 17.97
CA THR A 341 -2.78 7.27 17.93
C THR A 341 -4.16 7.86 18.25
N GLU A 342 -4.24 8.77 19.23
CA GLU A 342 -5.48 9.46 19.62
C GLU A 342 -5.98 10.37 18.49
N ALA A 343 -5.11 11.21 17.92
CA ALA A 343 -5.50 12.11 16.81
C ALA A 343 -5.94 11.34 15.55
N GLY A 344 -5.26 10.23 15.22
CA GLY A 344 -5.63 9.39 14.09
C GLY A 344 -6.94 8.63 14.31
N GLU A 345 -7.18 8.12 15.52
CA GLU A 345 -8.46 7.52 15.90
C GLU A 345 -9.61 8.55 15.81
N ASN A 346 -9.42 9.74 16.37
CA ASN A 346 -10.42 10.81 16.37
C ASN A 346 -10.80 11.27 14.95
N VAL A 347 -9.83 11.41 14.03
CA VAL A 347 -10.12 11.71 12.62
C VAL A 347 -10.89 10.58 11.95
N LEU A 348 -10.56 9.31 12.23
CA LEU A 348 -11.30 8.18 11.68
C LEU A 348 -12.73 8.07 12.27
N VAL A 349 -12.94 8.39 13.56
CA VAL A 349 -14.29 8.48 14.16
C VAL A 349 -15.14 9.51 13.41
N ALA A 350 -14.60 10.70 13.17
CA ALA A 350 -15.29 11.75 12.42
C ALA A 350 -15.57 11.35 10.95
N LEU A 351 -14.61 10.71 10.27
CA LEU A 351 -14.76 10.23 8.88
C LEU A 351 -15.85 9.15 8.72
N TYR A 352 -16.09 8.34 9.76
CA TYR A 352 -17.20 7.38 9.80
C TYR A 352 -18.52 7.97 10.35
N GLY A 353 -18.57 9.28 10.59
CA GLY A 353 -19.77 10.01 11.00
C GLY A 353 -20.15 9.83 12.48
N GLY A 354 -19.17 9.56 13.34
CA GLY A 354 -19.32 9.63 14.79
C GLY A 354 -18.75 10.91 15.40
N ASP A 355 -19.00 11.09 16.69
CA ASP A 355 -18.46 12.19 17.50
C ASP A 355 -17.20 11.75 18.27
N PRO A 356 -16.00 12.29 17.98
CA PRO A 356 -14.77 11.96 18.71
C PRO A 356 -14.78 12.30 20.20
N ALA A 357 -15.65 13.20 20.66
CA ALA A 357 -15.76 13.53 22.08
C ALA A 357 -16.53 12.47 22.89
N THR A 358 -17.30 11.59 22.23
CA THR A 358 -18.18 10.61 22.90
C THR A 358 -18.12 9.19 22.34
N GLN A 359 -17.40 8.94 21.24
CA GLN A 359 -17.38 7.65 20.54
C GLN A 359 -15.97 7.23 20.12
N ASN A 360 -15.71 5.91 20.12
CA ASN A 360 -14.47 5.30 19.62
C ASN A 360 -14.73 4.39 18.42
N LEU A 361 -13.67 3.93 17.75
CA LEU A 361 -13.79 3.13 16.53
C LEU A 361 -14.37 1.75 16.75
N ASP A 362 -13.98 1.03 17.81
CA ASP A 362 -14.53 -0.30 18.11
C ASP A 362 -16.07 -0.23 18.33
N GLU A 363 -16.59 0.85 18.92
CA GLU A 363 -18.03 1.09 19.06
C GLU A 363 -18.72 1.51 17.75
N LEU A 364 -18.12 2.40 16.96
CA LEU A 364 -18.65 2.71 15.62
C LEU A 364 -18.68 1.49 14.71
N ARG A 365 -17.68 0.60 14.84
CA ARG A 365 -17.58 -0.67 14.12
C ARG A 365 -18.73 -1.61 14.50
N TYR A 366 -19.04 -1.73 15.80
CA TYR A 366 -20.22 -2.46 16.28
C TYR A 366 -21.54 -1.84 15.76
N HIS A 367 -21.75 -0.53 15.91
CA HIS A 367 -22.99 0.13 15.46
C HIS A 367 -23.18 0.07 13.95
N SER A 368 -22.09 0.20 13.17
CA SER A 368 -22.11 0.03 11.72
C SER A 368 -22.41 -1.41 11.31
N PHE A 369 -21.91 -2.40 12.06
CA PHE A 369 -22.30 -3.79 11.85
C PHE A 369 -23.80 -4.01 12.11
N VAL A 370 -24.34 -3.57 13.24
CA VAL A 370 -25.78 -3.74 13.56
C VAL A 370 -26.67 -3.08 12.49
N LYS A 371 -26.34 -1.87 12.04
CA LYS A 371 -27.03 -1.17 10.93
C LYS A 371 -26.90 -1.87 9.57
N ALA A 372 -25.90 -2.72 9.38
CA ALA A 372 -25.63 -3.43 8.12
C ALA A 372 -26.09 -4.90 8.12
N ALA A 373 -26.19 -5.55 9.28
CA ALA A 373 -26.66 -6.92 9.44
C ALA A 373 -28.13 -7.10 9.01
N ALA A 374 -28.93 -6.02 9.06
CA ALA A 374 -30.30 -5.99 8.54
C ALA A 374 -30.41 -5.99 7.00
N LYS A 375 -29.28 -6.07 6.25
CA LYS A 375 -29.25 -5.96 4.78
C LYS A 375 -28.88 -7.29 4.13
N THR A 376 -29.61 -7.66 3.08
CA THR A 376 -29.47 -8.94 2.35
C THR A 376 -28.12 -9.16 1.66
N LYS A 377 -27.30 -8.12 1.53
CA LYS A 377 -25.90 -8.19 1.09
C LYS A 377 -25.02 -7.38 2.03
N PHE A 378 -24.33 -8.06 2.94
CA PHE A 378 -23.34 -7.48 3.84
C PHE A 378 -21.92 -7.63 3.29
N ASN A 379 -21.04 -6.67 3.56
CA ASN A 379 -19.62 -6.71 3.20
C ASN A 379 -18.78 -6.20 4.38
N LEU A 380 -18.00 -7.09 5.00
CA LEU A 380 -17.10 -6.80 6.13
C LEU A 380 -16.11 -5.66 5.81
N ALA A 381 -15.67 -5.53 4.56
CA ALA A 381 -14.72 -4.51 4.12
C ALA A 381 -15.30 -3.07 4.06
N ARG A 382 -16.54 -2.86 4.53
CA ARG A 382 -17.18 -1.54 4.70
C ARG A 382 -17.39 -1.14 6.16
N LEU A 383 -16.93 -1.96 7.12
CA LEU A 383 -16.91 -1.55 8.52
C LEU A 383 -15.75 -0.56 8.76
N PRO A 384 -15.89 0.36 9.74
CA PRO A 384 -14.76 1.09 10.31
C PRO A 384 -13.62 0.13 10.70
N PRO A 385 -12.35 0.58 10.67
CA PRO A 385 -11.25 -0.22 11.21
C PRO A 385 -11.47 -0.48 12.71
N THR A 386 -10.90 -1.55 13.24
CA THR A 386 -10.71 -1.64 14.70
C THR A 386 -9.80 -0.52 15.19
N THR A 387 -9.95 -0.12 16.45
CA THR A 387 -9.06 0.84 17.13
C THR A 387 -7.59 0.43 16.94
N ASP A 388 -7.25 -0.84 17.12
CA ASP A 388 -5.89 -1.39 16.93
C ASP A 388 -5.35 -1.18 15.50
N ALA A 389 -6.15 -1.53 14.48
CA ALA A 389 -5.77 -1.36 13.08
C ALA A 389 -5.63 0.12 12.69
N ALA A 390 -6.47 0.98 13.26
CA ALA A 390 -6.45 2.43 13.07
C ALA A 390 -5.24 3.07 13.75
N GLN A 391 -4.90 2.67 14.97
CA GLN A 391 -3.72 3.16 15.69
C GLN A 391 -2.43 2.75 15.00
N LEU A 392 -2.32 1.50 14.51
CA LEU A 392 -1.19 1.08 13.66
C LEU A 392 -1.14 1.82 12.31
N HIS A 393 -2.29 2.17 11.74
CA HIS A 393 -2.34 3.06 10.58
C HIS A 393 -1.80 4.44 10.95
N ALA A 394 -2.25 5.04 12.07
CA ALA A 394 -1.84 6.33 12.63
C ALA A 394 -0.33 6.39 13.01
N MET A 395 0.25 5.26 13.42
CA MET A 395 1.68 5.16 13.73
C MET A 395 2.56 5.11 12.48
N ARG A 396 2.30 4.20 11.52
CA ARG A 396 2.91 4.27 10.17
C ARG A 396 2.70 5.63 9.56
N SER A 397 1.58 6.23 9.93
CA SER A 397 1.23 7.56 9.57
C SER A 397 2.25 8.58 9.99
N TYR A 398 2.46 8.75 11.30
CA TYR A 398 3.37 9.78 11.75
C TYR A 398 4.79 9.57 11.17
N HIS A 399 5.21 8.33 10.95
CA HIS A 399 6.46 7.98 10.28
C HIS A 399 6.62 8.62 8.88
N GLN A 400 5.60 8.53 8.00
CA GLN A 400 5.77 8.98 6.62
C GLN A 400 5.89 10.49 6.47
N VAL A 401 4.99 11.28 7.06
CA VAL A 401 5.10 12.74 6.94
C VAL A 401 6.32 13.25 7.72
N GLN A 402 6.74 12.58 8.79
CA GLN A 402 8.02 12.93 9.45
C GLN A 402 9.22 12.65 8.53
N THR A 403 9.17 11.60 7.70
CA THR A 403 10.15 11.35 6.63
C THR A 403 10.11 12.45 5.56
N TRP A 404 8.93 12.91 5.15
CA TRP A 404 8.78 14.09 4.28
C TRP A 404 9.22 15.42 4.95
N LEU A 405 9.25 15.51 6.28
CA LEU A 405 9.81 16.65 7.01
C LEU A 405 11.32 16.53 7.27
N GLY A 406 11.98 15.50 6.72
CA GLY A 406 13.41 15.24 6.92
C GLY A 406 13.79 14.67 8.29
N ASN A 407 12.80 14.32 9.12
CA ASN A 407 13.01 13.77 10.45
C ASN A 407 13.14 12.25 10.40
N GLU A 408 14.38 11.73 10.44
CA GLU A 408 14.61 10.28 10.55
C GLU A 408 13.95 9.70 11.81
N LYS A 409 13.17 8.63 11.61
CA LYS A 409 12.53 7.87 12.69
C LYS A 409 12.62 6.37 12.39
N ASP A 410 12.95 5.59 13.42
CA ASP A 410 13.00 4.13 13.40
C ASP A 410 11.63 3.52 13.01
N PRO A 411 11.48 2.89 11.84
CA PRO A 411 10.19 2.37 11.37
C PRO A 411 9.54 1.37 12.34
N LEU A 412 10.34 0.59 13.09
CA LEU A 412 9.85 -0.46 13.97
C LEU A 412 9.04 0.09 15.16
N LYS A 413 9.28 1.35 15.54
CA LYS A 413 8.51 2.08 16.57
C LYS A 413 7.22 2.69 16.04
N TRP A 414 7.00 2.66 14.73
CA TRP A 414 5.91 3.35 14.06
C TRP A 414 5.12 2.41 13.13
N GLY A 415 4.63 1.29 13.67
CA GLY A 415 3.69 0.41 12.97
C GLY A 415 4.26 -0.39 11.80
N TRP A 416 5.59 -0.50 11.69
CA TRP A 416 6.29 -1.47 10.83
C TRP A 416 6.86 -2.63 11.65
N MET A 417 7.21 -3.72 10.97
CA MET A 417 7.87 -4.89 11.54
C MET A 417 8.95 -5.41 10.59
N HIS A 418 10.02 -5.99 11.14
CA HIS A 418 11.02 -6.70 10.34
C HIS A 418 10.52 -8.07 9.90
N THR A 419 10.92 -8.45 8.68
CA THR A 419 10.99 -9.83 8.22
C THR A 419 12.45 -10.16 7.84
N PRO A 420 12.80 -11.42 7.54
CA PRO A 420 14.15 -11.79 7.13
C PRO A 420 14.64 -11.02 5.89
N SER A 421 13.74 -10.70 4.96
CA SER A 421 14.06 -9.92 3.76
C SER A 421 13.93 -8.41 3.96
N ASP A 422 12.89 -7.89 4.63
CA ASP A 422 12.57 -6.46 4.52
C ASP A 422 11.73 -5.85 5.67
N HIS A 423 11.34 -4.58 5.54
CA HIS A 423 10.29 -3.95 6.35
C HIS A 423 8.88 -4.26 5.80
N PHE A 424 7.95 -4.64 6.68
CA PHE A 424 6.55 -4.88 6.35
C PHE A 424 5.62 -4.11 7.30
N PRO A 425 4.44 -3.66 6.85
CA PRO A 425 3.47 -2.96 7.72
C PRO A 425 2.87 -3.94 8.74
N LYS A 426 2.92 -3.60 10.03
CA LYS A 426 2.30 -4.39 11.13
C LYS A 426 0.78 -4.31 11.00
N LYS A 427 0.12 -5.47 10.85
CA LYS A 427 -1.30 -5.54 10.43
C LYS A 427 -2.29 -5.40 11.59
N SER A 428 -1.93 -5.92 12.77
CA SER A 428 -2.65 -5.79 14.03
C SER A 428 -1.68 -6.04 15.20
N GLU A 429 -1.97 -5.59 16.42
CA GLU A 429 -1.31 -6.08 17.65
C GLU A 429 -2.18 -7.15 18.33
N LYS A 430 -3.50 -6.99 18.28
CA LYS A 430 -4.50 -7.94 18.78
C LYS A 430 -4.57 -9.23 17.95
N ASP A 431 -5.05 -10.30 18.58
CA ASP A 431 -5.46 -11.52 17.89
C ASP A 431 -6.63 -11.26 16.90
N PRO A 432 -6.69 -11.99 15.77
CA PRO A 432 -7.68 -11.76 14.72
C PRO A 432 -9.13 -12.06 15.13
N ALA A 433 -9.35 -12.73 16.26
CA ALA A 433 -10.63 -12.85 16.94
C ALA A 433 -10.39 -13.07 18.45
N PRO A 434 -11.37 -12.79 19.33
CA PRO A 434 -11.26 -13.07 20.76
C PRO A 434 -11.01 -14.55 21.05
N GLU A 435 -10.35 -14.85 22.17
CA GLU A 435 -9.95 -16.23 22.50
C GLU A 435 -11.16 -17.19 22.54
N SER A 436 -12.30 -16.76 23.08
CA SER A 436 -13.54 -17.55 23.12
C SER A 436 -14.09 -17.91 21.72
N LEU A 437 -13.83 -17.08 20.71
CA LEU A 437 -14.18 -17.34 19.30
C LEU A 437 -13.14 -18.20 18.58
N LEU A 438 -11.86 -18.03 18.89
CA LEU A 438 -10.77 -18.88 18.42
C LEU A 438 -10.92 -20.32 18.95
N GLN A 439 -11.15 -20.46 20.26
CA GLN A 439 -11.53 -21.70 20.93
C GLN A 439 -12.85 -22.30 20.40
N CYS A 440 -13.66 -21.57 19.64
CA CYS A 440 -14.93 -22.06 19.08
C CYS A 440 -14.74 -22.99 17.85
N ILE A 441 -13.78 -23.91 17.93
CA ILE A 441 -13.38 -24.88 16.89
C ILE A 441 -14.54 -25.82 16.54
N SER A 442 -15.03 -25.84 15.30
CA SER A 442 -16.16 -26.69 14.88
C SER A 442 -15.88 -28.20 15.03
N CYS A 443 -16.70 -28.90 15.83
CA CYS A 443 -16.62 -30.36 16.00
C CYS A 443 -17.24 -31.07 14.79
N THR A 444 -16.44 -31.66 13.90
CA THR A 444 -16.92 -32.39 12.71
C THR A 444 -17.40 -33.83 13.00
N CYS A 445 -17.90 -34.11 14.21
CA CYS A 445 -18.21 -35.48 14.65
C CYS A 445 -19.62 -35.91 14.22
N LYS A 446 -19.72 -36.53 13.04
CA LYS A 446 -20.97 -37.06 12.42
C LYS A 446 -21.78 -38.07 13.27
N LYS A 447 -21.28 -38.50 14.42
CA LYS A 447 -21.97 -39.39 15.38
C LYS A 447 -22.07 -38.78 16.80
N GLY A 448 -21.94 -37.45 16.93
CA GLY A 448 -21.87 -36.73 18.20
C GLY A 448 -20.44 -36.63 18.76
N CYS A 449 -20.19 -35.58 19.55
CA CYS A 449 -18.87 -35.25 20.09
C CYS A 449 -18.57 -36.04 21.39
N THR A 450 -18.15 -37.30 21.25
CA THR A 450 -17.67 -38.18 22.35
C THR A 450 -16.20 -37.90 22.72
N ASN A 451 -15.59 -38.70 23.59
CA ASN A 451 -14.19 -38.54 24.05
C ASN A 451 -13.14 -38.58 22.92
N ALA A 452 -13.50 -39.06 21.72
CA ALA A 452 -12.66 -38.98 20.53
C ALA A 452 -12.64 -37.59 19.85
N CYS A 453 -13.52 -36.67 20.28
CA CYS A 453 -13.68 -35.34 19.68
C CYS A 453 -12.48 -34.43 19.94
N GLY A 454 -12.02 -33.72 18.90
CA GLY A 454 -10.97 -32.71 19.00
C GLY A 454 -11.26 -31.58 20.01
N ARG A 455 -12.51 -31.09 20.09
CA ARG A 455 -12.91 -30.12 21.13
C ARG A 455 -12.68 -30.68 22.54
N ARG A 456 -13.26 -31.85 22.87
CA ARG A 456 -13.12 -32.45 24.20
C ARG A 456 -11.65 -32.74 24.56
N LYS A 457 -10.83 -33.16 23.59
CA LYS A 457 -9.39 -33.38 23.79
C LYS A 457 -8.60 -32.09 24.03
N ALA A 458 -9.11 -30.94 23.59
CA ALA A 458 -8.59 -29.61 23.90
C ALA A 458 -9.30 -28.95 25.11
N GLY A 459 -10.06 -29.72 25.92
CA GLY A 459 -10.80 -29.20 27.08
C GLY A 459 -12.13 -28.49 26.76
N LEU A 460 -12.50 -28.37 25.49
CA LEU A 460 -13.59 -27.51 25.03
C LEU A 460 -14.97 -28.20 25.08
N HIS A 461 -15.96 -27.50 25.61
CA HIS A 461 -17.37 -27.93 25.59
C HIS A 461 -17.93 -27.99 24.17
N CYS A 462 -18.81 -28.96 23.91
CA CYS A 462 -19.42 -29.22 22.61
C CYS A 462 -20.91 -28.84 22.63
N SER A 463 -21.32 -27.91 21.77
CA SER A 463 -22.71 -27.46 21.65
C SER A 463 -23.58 -28.41 20.81
N LEU A 464 -24.91 -28.30 20.93
CA LEU A 464 -25.87 -29.10 20.15
C LEU A 464 -25.68 -28.96 18.63
N LEU A 465 -25.29 -27.76 18.17
CA LEU A 465 -24.99 -27.45 16.76
C LEU A 465 -23.86 -28.32 16.19
N CYS A 466 -22.99 -28.88 17.03
CA CYS A 466 -21.91 -29.78 16.61
C CYS A 466 -22.41 -31.14 16.06
N LYS A 467 -23.71 -31.46 16.16
CA LYS A 467 -24.32 -32.59 15.43
C LYS A 467 -24.55 -32.28 13.94
N HIS A 468 -24.70 -31.01 13.56
CA HIS A 468 -25.18 -30.58 12.23
C HIS A 468 -24.19 -29.66 11.48
N CYS A 469 -23.19 -29.11 12.16
CA CYS A 469 -22.16 -28.25 11.59
C CYS A 469 -21.28 -28.98 10.54
N ILE A 470 -21.26 -28.46 9.31
CA ILE A 470 -20.38 -28.90 8.20
C ILE A 470 -19.44 -27.75 7.79
N GLY A 471 -18.83 -27.08 8.77
CA GLY A 471 -17.93 -25.94 8.58
C GLY A 471 -17.55 -25.27 9.89
#